data_AF-A0AAX3L5C7-F1
#
_entry.id   AF-A0AAX3L5C7-F1
#
_cell.length_a   1.000
_cell.length_b   1.000
_cell.length_c   1.000
_cell.angle_alpha   90.00
_cell.angle_beta   90.00
_cell.angle_gamma   90.00
#
_symmetry.space_group_name_H-M   'P 1'
#
loop_
_entity.id
_entity.type
_entity.pdbx_description
1 polymer ?
#
loop_
_entity_poly.entity_id
_entity_poly.type
_entity_poly.pdbx_seq_one_letter_code
_entity_poly.pdbx_strand_id
1 'polypeptide(L)'
;MSASYSSLQKWLQLRLVSQKMLKLATENKWDELVEGEIEYVQLVESLSQEQFTADDACAPQIREVLKIVIENENEVKRLLNIRMEELKKLIKNGVQQNSLSSAYGNLSGVVLVPDAPTASQ
;
A
#
# COMPACT_ATOMS: atom_id res chain seq x y z
N MET A 1 -16.64 -0.44 36.00
CA MET A 1 -15.53 0.53 35.90
C MET A 1 -14.29 -0.07 35.22
N SER A 2 -13.93 -1.34 35.42
CA SER A 2 -12.78 -1.97 34.75
C SER A 2 -13.00 -2.28 33.26
N ALA A 3 -14.21 -2.71 32.86
CA ALA A 3 -14.53 -3.04 31.47
C ALA A 3 -14.42 -1.82 30.53
N SER A 4 -14.97 -0.67 30.93
CA SER A 4 -14.86 0.61 30.21
C SER A 4 -13.43 1.11 30.02
N TYR A 5 -12.55 0.82 30.98
CA TYR A 5 -11.14 1.22 30.88
C TYR A 5 -10.37 0.28 29.94
N SER A 6 -10.69 -1.02 29.98
CA SER A 6 -10.11 -2.01 29.07
C SER A 6 -10.54 -1.76 27.61
N SER A 7 -11.79 -1.40 27.36
CA SER A 7 -12.26 -1.03 26.01
C SER A 7 -11.53 0.21 25.51
N LEU A 8 -11.42 1.28 26.32
CA LEU A 8 -10.69 2.49 25.97
C LEU A 8 -9.20 2.22 25.65
N GLN A 9 -8.53 1.35 26.42
CA GLN A 9 -7.15 0.96 26.14
C GLN A 9 -7.00 0.31 24.76
N LYS A 10 -7.92 -0.57 24.36
CA LYS A 10 -7.90 -1.20 23.03
C LYS A 10 -8.10 -0.18 21.92
N TRP A 11 -8.98 0.80 22.10
CA TRP A 11 -9.16 1.91 21.15
C TRP A 11 -7.91 2.78 21.01
N LEU A 12 -7.24 3.09 22.12
CA LEU A 12 -5.96 3.81 22.08
C LEU A 12 -4.86 3.00 21.39
N GLN A 13 -4.82 1.68 21.61
CA GLN A 13 -3.89 0.79 20.91
C GLN A 13 -4.14 0.78 19.41
N LEU A 14 -5.41 0.69 18.97
CA LEU A 14 -5.78 0.78 17.56
C LEU A 14 -5.28 2.09 16.93
N ARG A 15 -5.43 3.23 17.64
CA ARG A 15 -4.91 4.52 17.20
C ARG A 15 -3.40 4.52 17.03
N LEU A 16 -2.66 3.94 17.97
CA LEU A 16 -1.20 3.85 17.88
C LEU A 16 -0.76 3.01 16.68
N VAL A 17 -1.42 1.87 16.44
CA VAL A 17 -1.14 1.01 15.28
C VAL A 17 -1.46 1.75 13.98
N SER A 18 -2.61 2.41 13.88
CA SER A 18 -3.00 3.25 12.74
C SER A 18 -1.97 4.37 12.46
N GLN A 19 -1.47 5.05 13.51
CA GLN A 19 -0.41 6.06 13.35
C GLN A 19 0.92 5.47 12.91
N LYS A 20 1.29 4.28 13.41
CA LYS A 20 2.49 3.56 12.96
C LYS A 20 2.36 3.21 11.47
N MET A 21 1.21 2.69 11.04
CA MET A 21 0.92 2.40 9.63
C MET A 21 1.02 3.65 8.75
N LEU A 22 0.48 4.78 9.21
CA LEU A 22 0.62 6.06 8.50
C LEU A 22 2.09 6.46 8.32
N LYS A 23 2.91 6.34 9.38
CA LYS A 23 4.35 6.63 9.29
C LYS A 23 5.06 5.71 8.29
N LEU A 24 4.80 4.40 8.34
CA LEU A 24 5.38 3.43 7.39
C LEU A 24 4.99 3.76 5.95
N ALA A 25 3.73 4.13 5.71
CA ALA A 25 3.26 4.57 4.40
C ALA A 25 3.97 5.85 3.92
N THR A 26 4.19 6.84 4.79
CA THR A 26 4.95 8.06 4.44
C THR A 26 6.44 7.80 4.20
N GLU A 27 7.02 6.82 4.90
CA GLU A 27 8.43 6.40 4.74
C GLU A 27 8.62 5.45 3.55
N ASN A 28 7.56 5.07 2.84
CA ASN A 28 7.56 4.10 1.74
C ASN A 28 8.01 2.68 2.13
N LYS A 29 7.84 2.32 3.40
CA LYS A 29 8.11 0.99 3.94
C LYS A 29 6.89 0.09 3.75
N TRP A 30 6.59 -0.23 2.50
CA TRP A 30 5.38 -0.95 2.12
C TRP A 30 5.38 -2.40 2.62
N ASP A 31 6.53 -3.07 2.63
CA ASP A 31 6.63 -4.45 3.13
C ASP A 31 6.33 -4.52 4.64
N GLU A 32 6.90 -3.60 5.42
CA GLU A 32 6.62 -3.48 6.86
C GLU A 32 5.16 -3.07 7.14
N LEU A 33 4.55 -2.27 6.25
CA LEU A 33 3.15 -1.88 6.35
C LEU A 33 2.22 -3.09 6.17
N VAL A 34 2.51 -3.96 5.20
CA VAL A 34 1.73 -5.18 4.91
C VAL A 34 1.87 -6.19 6.05
N GLU A 35 3.07 -6.35 6.61
CA GLU A 35 3.28 -7.23 7.77
C GLU A 35 2.47 -6.76 9.00
N GLY A 36 2.40 -5.45 9.23
CA GLY A 36 1.61 -4.84 10.29
C GLY A 36 0.09 -4.80 10.04
N GLU A 37 -0.38 -5.07 8.81
CA GLU A 37 -1.81 -5.05 8.46
C GLU A 37 -2.58 -6.14 9.21
N ILE A 38 -1.99 -7.33 9.36
CA ILE A 38 -2.64 -8.46 10.03
C ILE A 38 -2.95 -8.11 11.49
N GLU A 39 -1.99 -7.51 12.20
CA GLU A 39 -2.15 -7.07 13.59
C GLU A 39 -3.26 -6.00 13.70
N TYR A 40 -3.28 -5.05 12.76
CA TYR A 40 -4.31 -4.01 12.71
C TYR A 40 -5.72 -4.61 12.47
N VAL A 41 -5.88 -5.51 11.49
CA VAL A 41 -7.17 -6.14 11.17
C VAL A 41 -7.68 -6.98 12.35
N GLN A 42 -6.80 -7.73 13.01
CA GLN A 42 -7.17 -8.51 14.21
C GLN A 42 -7.64 -7.62 15.37
N LEU A 43 -7.01 -6.46 15.58
CA LEU A 43 -7.43 -5.49 16.59
C LEU A 43 -8.80 -4.88 16.26
N VAL A 44 -9.04 -4.52 15.00
CA VAL A 44 -10.33 -4.00 14.54
C VAL A 44 -11.43 -5.05 14.68
N GLU A 45 -11.17 -6.30 14.30
CA GLU A 45 -12.12 -7.40 14.44
C GLU A 45 -12.48 -7.63 15.91
N SER A 46 -11.47 -7.67 16.78
CA SER A 46 -11.66 -7.84 18.23
C SER A 46 -12.51 -6.70 18.82
N LEU A 47 -12.31 -5.46 18.37
CA LEU A 47 -13.09 -4.30 18.78
C LEU A 47 -14.50 -4.29 18.22
N SER A 48 -14.71 -4.81 17.02
CA SER A 48 -16.03 -4.93 16.38
C SER A 48 -16.92 -5.97 17.06
N GLN A 49 -16.32 -7.04 17.60
CA GLN A 49 -17.05 -8.06 18.35
C GLN A 49 -17.46 -7.61 19.76
N GLU A 50 -16.82 -6.59 20.31
CA GLU A 50 -17.24 -6.00 21.60
C GLU A 50 -18.53 -5.19 21.42
N GLN A 51 -19.60 -5.64 22.07
CA GLN A 51 -20.88 -4.93 22.07
C GLN A 51 -20.74 -3.63 22.85
N PHE A 52 -20.67 -2.52 22.13
CA PHE A 52 -20.51 -1.20 22.73
C PHE A 52 -21.86 -0.69 23.24
N THR A 53 -22.05 -0.65 24.57
CA THR A 53 -23.22 -0.02 25.18
C THR A 53 -23.02 1.49 25.29
N ALA A 54 -23.97 2.26 24.76
CA ALA A 54 -23.89 3.72 24.65
C ALA A 54 -23.81 4.48 26.00
N ASP A 55 -24.06 3.81 27.13
CA ASP A 55 -23.94 4.34 28.50
C ASP A 55 -22.50 4.39 29.03
N ASP A 56 -21.52 3.99 28.23
CA ASP A 56 -20.14 4.03 28.66
C ASP A 56 -19.64 5.48 28.76
N ALA A 57 -19.20 5.92 29.95
CA ALA A 57 -18.68 7.27 30.18
C ALA A 57 -17.48 7.62 29.26
N CYS A 58 -16.85 6.61 28.66
CA CYS A 58 -15.75 6.73 27.71
C CYS A 58 -16.20 6.86 26.23
N ALA A 59 -17.49 6.69 25.92
CA ALA A 59 -18.04 6.77 24.57
C ALA A 59 -17.63 8.04 23.76
N PRO A 60 -17.64 9.27 24.31
CA PRO A 60 -17.23 10.45 23.54
C PRO A 60 -15.74 10.42 23.18
N GLN A 61 -14.87 9.93 24.07
CA GLN A 61 -13.43 9.82 23.80
C GLN A 61 -13.15 8.79 22.71
N ILE A 62 -13.87 7.66 22.76
CA ILE A 62 -13.75 6.60 21.76
C ILE A 62 -14.21 7.07 20.38
N ARG A 63 -15.28 7.88 20.30
CA ARG A 63 -15.71 8.50 19.04
C ARG A 63 -14.63 9.40 18.43
N GLU A 64 -13.95 10.19 19.26
CA GLU A 64 -12.86 11.05 18.77
C GLU A 64 -11.66 10.22 18.28
N VAL A 65 -11.32 9.15 19.00
CA VAL A 65 -10.28 8.22 18.59
C VAL A 65 -10.63 7.56 17.25
N LEU A 66 -11.87 7.10 17.09
CA LEU A 66 -12.35 6.49 15.84
C LEU A 66 -12.25 7.47 14.67
N LYS A 67 -12.63 8.73 14.87
CA LYS A 67 -12.51 9.76 13.83
C LYS A 67 -11.07 9.93 13.35
N ILE A 68 -10.12 10.01 14.28
CA ILE A 68 -8.69 10.10 13.97
C ILE A 68 -8.21 8.84 13.21
N VAL A 69 -8.65 7.65 13.63
CA VAL A 69 -8.27 6.39 12.96
C VAL A 69 -8.78 6.36 11.52
N ILE A 70 -10.03 6.78 11.27
CA ILE A 70 -10.62 6.85 9.93
C ILE A 70 -9.87 7.86 9.04
N GLU A 71 -9.51 9.03 9.58
CA GLU A 71 -8.72 10.02 8.86
C GLU A 71 -7.34 9.46 8.46
N ASN A 72 -6.65 8.79 9.40
CA ASN A 72 -5.37 8.15 9.12
C ASN A 72 -5.49 7.06 8.05
N GLU A 73 -6.53 6.23 8.10
CA GLU A 73 -6.77 5.19 7.10
C GLU A 73 -7.01 5.76 5.70
N ASN A 74 -7.78 6.84 5.60
CA ASN A 74 -8.02 7.51 4.32
C ASN A 74 -6.70 8.01 3.71
N GLU A 75 -5.80 8.54 4.54
CA GLU A 75 -4.50 9.00 4.07
C GLU A 75 -3.58 7.83 3.66
N VAL A 76 -3.54 6.74 4.44
CA VAL A 76 -2.80 5.52 4.05
C VAL A 76 -3.31 4.98 2.72
N LYS A 77 -4.64 4.89 2.52
CA LYS A 77 -5.25 4.46 1.25
C LYS A 77 -4.89 5.39 0.09
N ARG A 78 -4.86 6.71 0.33
CA ARG A 78 -4.44 7.70 -0.67
C ARG A 78 -2.99 7.48 -1.11
N LEU A 79 -2.07 7.31 -0.15
CA LEU A 79 -0.65 7.07 -0.42
C LEU A 79 -0.42 5.74 -1.16
N LEU A 80 -1.11 4.68 -0.75
CA LEU A 80 -1.09 3.38 -1.44
C LEU A 80 -1.54 3.50 -2.90
N ASN A 81 -2.64 4.22 -3.16
CA ASN A 81 -3.13 4.42 -4.52
C ASN A 81 -2.13 5.20 -5.39
N ILE A 82 -1.50 6.25 -4.86
CA ILE A 82 -0.47 7.01 -5.57
C ILE A 82 0.69 6.10 -5.97
N ARG A 83 1.20 5.29 -5.04
CA ARG A 83 2.28 4.33 -5.32
C ARG A 83 1.87 3.26 -6.30
N MET A 84 0.65 2.74 -6.22
CA MET A 84 0.14 1.76 -7.18
C MET A 84 0.09 2.34 -8.59
N GLU A 85 -0.33 3.60 -8.74
CA GLU A 85 -0.32 4.30 -10.03
C GLU A 85 1.11 4.54 -10.56
N GLU A 86 2.07 4.86 -9.68
CA GLU A 86 3.49 4.94 -10.03
C GLU A 86 4.04 3.61 -10.52
N LEU A 87 3.77 2.52 -9.79
CA LEU A 87 4.19 1.16 -10.18
C LEU A 87 3.57 0.76 -11.51
N LYS A 88 2.28 1.02 -11.74
CA LYS A 88 1.62 0.78 -13.04
C LYS A 88 2.30 1.55 -14.17
N LYS A 89 2.66 2.82 -13.96
CA LYS A 89 3.39 3.63 -14.95
C LYS A 89 4.78 3.06 -15.23
N LEU A 90 5.53 2.68 -14.20
CA LEU A 90 6.85 2.06 -14.35
C LEU A 90 6.78 0.74 -15.11
N ILE A 91 5.81 -0.12 -14.80
CA ILE A 91 5.60 -1.38 -15.52
C ILE A 91 5.24 -1.12 -16.99
N LYS A 92 4.31 -0.18 -17.26
CA LYS A 92 3.93 0.19 -18.64
C LYS A 92 5.13 0.70 -19.44
N ASN A 93 5.95 1.56 -18.84
CA ASN A 93 7.16 2.09 -19.47
C ASN A 93 8.23 0.99 -19.66
N GLY A 94 8.39 0.08 -18.70
CA GLY A 94 9.32 -1.05 -18.79
C GLY A 94 8.92 -2.05 -19.88
N VAL A 95 7.63 -2.36 -20.02
CA VAL A 95 7.13 -3.20 -21.13
C VAL A 95 7.38 -2.53 -22.49
N GLN A 96 7.19 -1.21 -22.59
CA GLN A 96 7.51 -0.46 -23.79
C GLN A 96 9.02 -0.45 -24.08
N GLN A 97 9.88 -0.22 -23.08
CA GLN A 97 11.33 -0.30 -23.23
C GLN A 97 11.81 -1.70 -23.61
N ASN A 98 11.26 -2.76 -23.01
CA ASN A 98 11.54 -4.14 -23.39
C ASN A 98 11.08 -4.44 -24.81
N SER A 99 9.92 -3.94 -25.23
CA SER A 99 9.43 -4.12 -26.60
C SER A 99 10.29 -3.41 -27.63
N LEU A 100 10.79 -2.20 -27.32
CA LEU A 100 11.71 -1.46 -28.18
C LEU A 100 13.09 -2.12 -28.19
N SER A 101 13.64 -2.46 -27.03
CA SER A 101 14.92 -3.17 -26.90
C SER A 101 14.91 -4.52 -27.61
N SER A 102 13.81 -5.27 -27.50
CA SER A 102 13.59 -6.52 -28.25
C SER A 102 13.46 -6.26 -29.75
N ALA A 103 12.71 -5.26 -30.19
CA ALA A 103 12.57 -4.92 -31.61
C ALA A 103 13.91 -4.49 -32.25
N TYR A 104 14.71 -3.69 -31.54
CA TYR A 104 16.05 -3.29 -32.02
C TYR A 104 17.10 -4.41 -31.86
N GLY A 105 16.97 -5.29 -30.86
CA GLY A 105 17.82 -6.49 -30.70
C GLY A 105 17.56 -7.55 -31.77
N ASN A 106 16.30 -7.73 -32.16
CA ASN A 106 15.90 -8.67 -33.21
C ASN A 106 16.22 -8.14 -34.63
N LEU A 107 16.24 -6.82 -34.80
CA LEU A 107 16.67 -6.18 -36.07
C LEU A 107 18.20 -6.10 -36.21
N SER A 108 18.95 -6.01 -35.11
CA SER A 108 20.42 -6.00 -35.12
C SER A 108 21.05 -7.38 -35.28
N GLY A 109 20.28 -8.47 -35.10
CA GLY A 109 20.68 -9.84 -35.44
C GLY A 109 20.42 -10.24 -36.89
N VAL A 110 19.66 -9.45 -37.65
CA VAL A 110 19.45 -9.65 -39.09
C VAL A 110 20.36 -8.69 -39.84
N VAL A 111 21.64 -9.05 -39.91
CA VAL A 111 22.53 -8.52 -40.96
C VAL A 111 22.02 -9.10 -42.28
N LEU A 112 21.08 -8.41 -42.92
CA LEU A 112 20.89 -8.53 -44.36
C LEU A 112 22.16 -7.96 -44.99
N VAL A 113 23.15 -8.83 -45.25
CA VAL A 113 24.20 -8.52 -46.20
C VAL A 113 23.48 -8.34 -47.54
N PRO A 114 23.40 -7.12 -48.09
CA PRO A 114 22.95 -6.99 -49.47
C PRO A 114 24.06 -7.62 -50.30
N ASP A 115 23.70 -8.62 -51.09
CA ASP A 115 24.53 -9.20 -52.13
C ASP A 115 25.29 -8.08 -52.86
N ALA A 116 26.58 -7.94 -52.54
CA ALA A 116 27.47 -7.03 -53.21
C ALA A 116 27.98 -7.72 -54.49
N PRO A 117 28.04 -7.00 -55.62
CA PRO A 117 28.15 -7.60 -56.94
C PRO A 117 29.49 -8.33 -57.10
N THR A 118 29.45 -9.63 -57.42
CA THR A 118 30.63 -10.30 -57.95
C THR A 118 30.83 -9.88 -59.40
N ALA A 119 31.74 -8.94 -59.64
CA ALA A 119 32.29 -8.64 -60.95
C ALA A 119 33.73 -9.18 -61.07
N SER A 120 34.02 -9.81 -62.22
CA SER A 120 35.34 -10.26 -62.76
C SER A 120 35.80 -11.64 -62.24
N GLN A 121 36.17 -12.63 -63.06
CA GLN A 121 36.80 -12.69 -64.40
C GLN A 121 36.18 -13.78 -65.28
#